data_AF-A0A923VIR2-F1
#
_entry.id   AF-A0A923VIR2-F1
#
_cell.length_a   1.000
_cell.length_b   1.000
_cell.length_c   1.000
_cell.angle_alpha   90.00
_cell.angle_beta   90.00
_cell.angle_gamma   90.00
#
_symmetry.space_group_name_H-M   'P 1'
#
loop_
_entity.id
_entity.type
_entity.pdbx_description
1 polymer ?
#
loop_
_entity_poly.entity_id
_entity_poly.type
_entity_poly.pdbx_seq_one_letter_code
_entity_poly.pdbx_strand_id
1 'polypeptide(L)'
;MSDNKQQIQYFLFSQYFSDGIRITLEIILPAIIFAQFGKLSLGLLMSTGALCVCLTDSPGPVEHKRNAMWYCLLFIFLMSLITGFVNNNIYGMGLLILLSSFFFTMFSVFGTRAAALGTAALLVIVLRMDKVAPPMEVLFDSLLVLAGGLWYLLFALLFFKIYPYRPAQRLLGANLHEAAKFLRIKS
;
A
#
# COMPACT_ATOMS: atom_id res chain seq x y z
N MET A 1 36.17 -12.30 -0.71
CA MET A 1 35.94 -10.84 -0.83
C MET A 1 35.27 -10.43 -2.15
N SER A 2 35.20 -11.29 -3.18
CA SER A 2 34.40 -11.05 -4.40
C SER A 2 32.91 -11.38 -4.23
N ASP A 3 32.57 -12.37 -3.41
CA ASP A 3 31.19 -12.87 -3.20
C ASP A 3 30.21 -11.77 -2.73
N ASN A 4 30.65 -10.91 -1.80
CA ASN A 4 29.84 -9.81 -1.27
C ASN A 4 29.52 -8.74 -2.33
N LYS A 5 30.45 -8.46 -3.26
CA LYS A 5 30.23 -7.48 -4.33
C LYS A 5 29.20 -8.00 -5.33
N GLN A 6 29.24 -9.30 -5.62
CA GLN A 6 28.29 -9.96 -6.50
C GLN A 6 26.89 -10.00 -5.88
N GLN A 7 26.76 -10.34 -4.59
CA GLN A 7 25.47 -10.27 -3.88
C GLN A 7 24.86 -8.87 -3.85
N ILE A 8 25.66 -7.83 -3.58
CA ILE A 8 25.17 -6.44 -3.57
C ILE A 8 24.72 -6.01 -4.97
N GLN A 9 25.48 -6.34 -6.02
CA GLN A 9 25.05 -6.07 -7.39
C GLN A 9 23.77 -6.81 -7.74
N TYR A 10 23.66 -8.11 -7.41
CA TYR A 10 22.43 -8.88 -7.61
C TYR A 10 21.23 -8.29 -6.86
N PHE A 11 21.44 -7.74 -5.66
CA PHE A 11 20.39 -7.06 -4.91
C PHE A 11 19.97 -5.73 -5.55
N LEU A 12 20.93 -4.89 -5.96
CA LEU A 12 20.67 -3.61 -6.63
C LEU A 12 19.98 -3.78 -7.99
N PHE A 13 20.31 -4.86 -8.71
CA PHE A 13 19.62 -5.24 -9.95
C PHE A 13 18.39 -6.12 -9.70
N SER A 14 18.06 -6.41 -8.44
CA SER A 14 16.88 -7.20 -8.12
C SER A 14 15.61 -6.40 -8.40
N GLN A 15 14.56 -7.10 -8.79
CA GLN A 15 13.29 -6.47 -9.08
C GLN A 15 12.62 -5.88 -7.83
N TYR A 16 12.86 -6.47 -6.66
CA TYR A 16 12.36 -5.94 -5.39
C TYR A 16 12.93 -4.55 -5.08
N PHE A 17 14.19 -4.30 -5.41
CA PHE A 17 14.80 -3.00 -5.25
C PHE A 17 14.19 -1.95 -6.19
N SER A 18 14.02 -2.30 -7.47
CA SER A 18 13.38 -1.42 -8.46
C SER A 18 11.92 -1.11 -8.09
N ASP A 19 11.17 -2.12 -7.65
CA ASP A 19 9.78 -1.97 -7.18
C ASP A 19 9.74 -1.08 -5.93
N GLY A 20 10.69 -1.22 -4.99
CA GLY A 20 10.79 -0.37 -3.81
C GLY A 20 11.08 1.10 -4.12
N ILE A 21 12.02 1.39 -5.02
CA ILE A 21 12.28 2.77 -5.48
C ILE A 21 11.03 3.36 -6.12
N ARG A 22 10.35 2.59 -6.96
CA ARG A 22 9.14 3.03 -7.62
C ARG A 22 8.03 3.38 -6.62
N ILE A 23 7.75 2.48 -5.67
CA ILE A 23 6.71 2.68 -4.65
C ILE A 23 7.03 3.91 -3.79
N THR A 24 8.28 4.06 -3.34
CA THR A 24 8.69 5.21 -2.53
C THR A 24 8.56 6.52 -3.29
N LEU A 25 8.96 6.56 -4.57
CA LEU A 25 8.76 7.73 -5.42
C LEU A 25 7.26 8.04 -5.59
N GLU A 26 6.42 7.04 -5.85
CA GLU A 26 4.97 7.20 -6.02
C GLU A 26 4.29 7.77 -4.76
N ILE A 27 4.73 7.37 -3.56
CA ILE A 27 4.21 7.85 -2.27
C ILE A 27 4.69 9.28 -1.97
N ILE A 28 5.95 9.62 -2.27
CA ILE A 28 6.53 10.93 -1.92
C ILE A 28 6.14 12.02 -2.92
N LEU A 29 5.80 11.65 -4.17
CA LEU A 29 5.50 12.60 -5.24
C LEU A 29 4.42 13.63 -4.87
N PRO A 30 3.26 13.26 -4.30
CA PRO A 30 2.25 14.21 -3.85
C PRO A 30 2.80 15.18 -2.79
N ALA A 31 3.57 14.70 -1.82
CA ALA A 31 4.19 15.57 -0.81
C ALA A 31 5.11 16.62 -1.43
N ILE A 32 5.96 16.23 -2.39
CA ILE A 32 6.86 17.16 -3.08
C ILE A 32 6.08 18.20 -3.89
N ILE A 33 5.08 17.78 -4.67
CA ILE A 33 4.26 18.71 -5.47
C ILE A 33 3.64 19.76 -4.56
N PHE A 34 2.96 19.34 -3.49
CA PHE A 34 2.28 20.27 -2.58
C PHE A 34 3.25 21.12 -1.74
N ALA A 35 4.47 20.63 -1.49
CA ALA A 35 5.53 21.41 -0.84
C ALA A 35 5.94 22.64 -1.67
N GLN A 36 6.00 22.52 -3.01
CA GLN A 36 6.31 23.66 -3.90
C GLN A 36 5.27 24.78 -3.81
N PHE A 37 4.01 24.44 -3.49
CA PHE A 37 2.93 25.40 -3.30
C PHE A 37 2.81 25.90 -1.84
N GLY A 38 3.75 25.56 -0.97
CA GLY A 38 3.71 25.90 0.46
C GLY A 38 2.64 25.14 1.27
N LYS A 39 2.02 24.11 0.71
CA LYS A 39 0.92 23.34 1.32
C LYS A 39 1.35 21.92 1.70
N LEU A 40 2.48 21.79 2.39
CA LEU A 40 3.07 20.50 2.77
C LEU A 40 2.09 19.61 3.56
N SER A 41 1.26 20.19 4.43
CA SER A 41 0.26 19.45 5.20
C SER A 41 -0.71 18.65 4.33
N LEU A 42 -1.19 19.25 3.24
CA LEU A 42 -2.05 18.59 2.25
C LEU A 42 -1.28 17.50 1.50
N GLY A 43 -0.04 17.78 1.12
CA GLY A 43 0.83 16.79 0.48
C GLY A 43 1.05 15.54 1.34
N LEU A 44 1.26 15.72 2.65
CA LEU A 44 1.41 14.63 3.60
C LEU A 44 0.12 13.84 3.78
N LEU A 45 -1.04 14.51 3.86
CA LEU A 45 -2.36 13.87 3.94
C LEU A 45 -2.69 13.03 2.69
N MET A 46 -2.30 13.53 1.51
CA MET A 46 -2.42 12.76 0.28
C MET A 46 -1.45 11.56 0.29
N SER A 47 -0.22 11.76 0.78
CA SER A 47 0.80 10.71 0.84
C SER A 47 0.45 9.60 1.83
N THR A 48 -0.23 9.89 2.95
CA THR A 48 -0.72 8.85 3.88
C THR A 48 -1.74 7.93 3.22
N GLY A 49 -2.64 8.46 2.39
CA GLY A 49 -3.54 7.64 1.58
C GLY A 49 -2.81 6.73 0.59
N ALA A 50 -1.80 7.28 -0.11
CA ALA A 50 -0.97 6.50 -1.03
C ALA A 50 -0.21 5.37 -0.31
N LEU A 51 0.37 5.69 0.86
CA LEU A 51 1.08 4.74 1.72
C LEU A 51 0.16 3.61 2.18
N CYS A 52 -1.05 3.90 2.64
CA CYS A 52 -1.97 2.86 3.08
C CYS A 52 -2.33 1.90 1.92
N VAL A 53 -2.60 2.41 0.72
CA VAL A 53 -2.94 1.55 -0.44
C VAL A 53 -1.75 0.69 -0.87
N CYS A 54 -0.51 1.20 -0.76
CA CYS A 54 0.68 0.44 -1.16
C CYS A 54 0.85 -0.87 -0.37
N LEU A 55 0.35 -0.96 0.87
CA LEU A 55 0.39 -2.19 1.66
C LEU A 55 -0.39 -3.34 1.02
N THR A 56 -1.45 -3.02 0.26
CA THR A 56 -2.26 -4.01 -0.45
C THR A 56 -1.75 -4.31 -1.87
N ASP A 57 -0.68 -3.64 -2.28
CA ASP A 57 0.05 -3.90 -3.52
C ASP A 57 0.91 -5.18 -3.41
N SER A 58 0.21 -6.32 -3.31
CA SER A 58 0.86 -7.63 -3.30
C SER A 58 0.99 -8.20 -4.72
N PRO A 59 2.07 -8.95 -5.03
CA PRO A 59 2.24 -9.58 -6.33
C PRO A 59 1.17 -10.66 -6.59
N GLY A 60 0.78 -10.82 -7.85
CA GLY A 60 -0.09 -11.90 -8.36
C GLY A 60 -1.02 -11.45 -9.48
N PRO A 61 -2.16 -12.14 -9.72
CA PRO A 61 -3.04 -11.82 -10.84
C PRO A 61 -3.57 -10.38 -10.77
N VAL A 62 -3.54 -9.69 -11.91
CA VAL A 62 -3.86 -8.25 -12.01
C VAL A 62 -5.26 -7.94 -11.49
N GLU A 63 -6.24 -8.79 -11.83
CA GLU A 63 -7.64 -8.63 -11.41
C GLU A 63 -7.79 -8.61 -9.88
N HIS A 64 -7.23 -9.63 -9.22
CA HIS A 64 -7.31 -9.72 -7.76
C HIS A 64 -6.50 -8.62 -7.07
N LYS A 65 -5.39 -8.18 -7.64
CA LYS A 65 -4.63 -7.03 -7.11
C LYS A 65 -5.45 -5.75 -7.22
N ARG A 66 -6.03 -5.47 -8.39
CA ARG A 66 -6.87 -4.29 -8.62
C ARG A 66 -8.04 -4.25 -7.65
N ASN A 67 -8.74 -5.38 -7.48
CA ASN A 67 -9.88 -5.46 -6.58
C ASN A 67 -9.46 -5.22 -5.11
N ALA A 68 -8.34 -5.80 -4.67
CA ALA A 68 -7.82 -5.58 -3.32
C ALA A 68 -7.51 -4.10 -3.05
N MET A 69 -6.88 -3.40 -4.01
CA MET A 69 -6.57 -1.96 -3.88
C MET A 69 -7.84 -1.10 -3.85
N TRP A 70 -8.89 -1.46 -4.61
CA TRP A 70 -10.19 -0.77 -4.54
C TRP A 70 -10.88 -0.95 -3.19
N TYR A 71 -10.89 -2.17 -2.65
CA TYR A 71 -11.41 -2.40 -1.30
C TYR A 71 -10.59 -1.64 -0.26
N CYS A 72 -9.27 -1.59 -0.42
CA CYS A 72 -8.37 -0.82 0.44
C CYS A 72 -8.72 0.66 0.45
N LEU A 73 -8.89 1.24 -0.73
CA LEU A 73 -9.29 2.64 -0.87
C LEU A 73 -10.59 2.95 -0.14
N LEU A 74 -11.60 2.07 -0.27
CA LEU A 74 -12.88 2.21 0.40
C LEU A 74 -12.73 2.15 1.92
N PHE A 75 -12.01 1.17 2.46
CA PHE A 75 -11.82 1.02 3.90
C PHE A 75 -10.99 2.16 4.50
N ILE A 76 -9.91 2.60 3.82
CA ILE A 76 -9.08 3.71 4.25
C ILE A 76 -9.91 5.00 4.30
N PHE A 77 -10.75 5.26 3.30
CA PHE A 77 -11.60 6.44 3.28
C PHE A 77 -12.62 6.43 4.43
N LEU A 78 -13.33 5.31 4.60
CA LEU A 78 -14.31 5.15 5.68
C LEU A 78 -13.64 5.30 7.05
N MET A 79 -12.51 4.64 7.29
CA MET A 79 -11.81 4.71 8.56
C MET A 79 -11.19 6.09 8.80
N SER A 80 -10.70 6.77 7.77
CA SER A 80 -10.22 8.16 7.88
C SER A 80 -11.35 9.12 8.28
N LEU A 81 -12.55 8.93 7.70
CA LEU A 81 -13.72 9.75 7.97
C LEU A 81 -14.26 9.52 9.38
N ILE A 82 -14.42 8.25 9.78
CA ILE A 82 -14.85 7.88 11.14
C ILE A 82 -13.83 8.40 12.16
N THR A 83 -12.54 8.19 11.91
CA THR A 83 -11.47 8.69 12.79
C THR A 83 -11.54 10.20 12.95
N GLY A 84 -11.70 10.96 11.85
CA GLY A 84 -11.76 12.42 11.91
C GLY A 84 -12.93 12.94 12.75
N PHE A 85 -14.11 12.31 12.69
CA PHE A 85 -15.26 12.71 13.52
C PHE A 85 -15.11 12.31 14.99
N VAL A 86 -14.52 11.13 15.24
CA VAL A 86 -14.37 10.57 16.59
C VAL A 86 -13.19 11.20 17.34
N ASN A 87 -12.22 11.82 16.64
CA ASN A 87 -10.98 12.32 17.23
C ASN A 87 -11.16 13.33 18.37
N ASN A 88 -12.31 14.02 18.43
CA ASN A 88 -12.61 14.97 19.51
C ASN A 88 -12.88 14.30 20.87
N ASN A 89 -13.20 13.00 20.91
CA ASN A 89 -13.54 12.28 22.13
C ASN A 89 -12.59 11.11 22.37
N ILE A 90 -11.80 11.19 23.44
CA ILE A 90 -10.82 10.16 23.80
C ILE A 90 -11.43 8.77 24.01
N TYR A 91 -12.63 8.71 24.59
CA TYR A 91 -13.34 7.43 24.81
C TYR A 91 -13.87 6.86 23.49
N GLY A 92 -14.36 7.74 22.60
CA GLY A 92 -14.78 7.35 21.27
C GLY A 92 -13.62 6.78 20.45
N MET A 93 -12.45 7.42 20.53
CA MET A 93 -11.25 6.98 19.80
C MET A 93 -10.74 5.64 20.33
N GLY A 94 -10.73 5.45 21.65
CA GLY A 94 -10.39 4.17 22.27
C GLY A 94 -11.32 3.03 21.84
N LEU A 95 -12.63 3.27 21.81
CA LEU A 95 -13.62 2.29 21.33
C LEU A 95 -13.43 1.98 19.85
N LEU A 96 -13.20 3.00 19.02
CA LEU A 96 -12.96 2.84 17.58
C LEU A 96 -11.73 1.96 17.33
N ILE A 97 -10.63 2.23 18.01
CA ILE A 97 -9.39 1.45 17.88
C ILE A 97 -9.62 0.01 18.34
N LEU A 98 -10.29 -0.20 19.48
CA LEU A 98 -10.55 -1.56 20.00
C LEU A 98 -11.38 -2.39 19.02
N LEU A 99 -12.52 -1.85 18.58
CA LEU A 99 -13.43 -2.54 17.66
C LEU A 99 -12.79 -2.76 16.29
N SER A 100 -12.13 -1.73 15.75
CA SER A 100 -11.47 -1.80 14.45
C SER A 100 -10.31 -2.79 14.48
N SER A 101 -9.50 -2.79 15.56
CA SER A 101 -8.38 -3.72 15.71
C SER A 101 -8.86 -5.16 15.72
N PHE A 102 -9.91 -5.46 16.48
CA PHE A 102 -10.50 -6.80 16.50
C PHE A 102 -11.03 -7.20 15.11
N PHE A 103 -11.85 -6.34 14.48
CA PHE A 103 -12.47 -6.62 13.19
C PHE A 103 -11.45 -6.78 12.05
N PHE A 104 -10.50 -5.85 11.92
CA PHE A 104 -9.50 -5.89 10.86
C PHE A 104 -8.43 -6.95 11.08
N THR A 105 -8.11 -7.31 12.33
CA THR A 105 -7.21 -8.44 12.58
C THR A 105 -7.84 -9.75 12.14
N MET A 106 -9.17 -9.92 12.28
CA MET A 106 -9.88 -11.10 11.79
C MET A 106 -9.74 -11.30 10.27
N PHE A 107 -9.45 -10.26 9.49
CA PHE A 107 -9.19 -10.40 8.06
C PHE A 107 -7.97 -11.25 7.73
N SER A 108 -7.03 -11.44 8.67
CA SER A 108 -5.87 -12.29 8.46
C SER A 108 -6.23 -13.75 8.19
N VAL A 109 -7.40 -14.20 8.63
CA VAL A 109 -7.91 -15.57 8.40
C VAL A 109 -8.21 -15.82 6.91
N PHE A 110 -8.56 -14.79 6.15
CA PHE A 110 -8.88 -14.91 4.71
C PHE A 110 -7.65 -14.86 3.80
N GLY A 111 -6.45 -14.86 4.37
CA GLY A 111 -5.18 -14.90 3.65
C GLY A 111 -4.40 -13.59 3.67
N THR A 112 -3.21 -13.62 3.08
CA THR A 112 -2.21 -12.53 3.19
C THR A 112 -2.68 -11.19 2.63
N ARG A 113 -3.51 -11.22 1.56
CA ARG A 113 -4.05 -10.00 0.94
C ARG A 113 -5.09 -9.32 1.81
N ALA A 114 -5.97 -10.10 2.43
CA ALA A 114 -6.97 -9.60 3.35
C ALA A 114 -6.31 -9.11 4.66
N ALA A 115 -5.26 -9.80 5.13
CA ALA A 115 -4.44 -9.33 6.24
C ALA A 115 -3.85 -7.93 5.96
N ALA A 116 -3.24 -7.74 4.79
CA ALA A 116 -2.66 -6.46 4.39
C ALA A 116 -3.70 -5.33 4.35
N LEU A 117 -4.91 -5.63 3.87
CA LEU A 117 -6.04 -4.70 3.89
C LEU A 117 -6.38 -4.25 5.32
N GLY A 118 -6.46 -5.20 6.26
CA GLY A 118 -6.68 -4.91 7.68
C GLY A 118 -5.58 -4.03 8.28
N THR A 119 -4.31 -4.34 7.98
CA THR A 119 -3.18 -3.52 8.45
C THR A 119 -3.22 -2.11 7.89
N ALA A 120 -3.59 -1.92 6.62
CA ALA A 120 -3.70 -0.60 6.00
C ALA A 120 -4.81 0.25 6.63
N ALA A 121 -5.95 -0.37 6.93
CA ALA A 121 -7.06 0.30 7.59
C ALA A 121 -6.70 0.74 9.02
N LEU A 122 -6.02 -0.11 9.79
CA LEU A 122 -5.54 0.25 11.12
C LEU A 122 -4.46 1.33 11.08
N LEU A 123 -3.56 1.25 10.10
CA LEU A 123 -2.51 2.25 9.91
C LEU A 123 -3.11 3.65 9.67
N VAL A 124 -4.17 3.77 8.86
CA VAL A 124 -4.77 5.08 8.60
C VAL A 124 -5.38 5.69 9.87
N ILE A 125 -5.96 4.87 10.75
CA ILE A 125 -6.52 5.33 12.03
C ILE A 125 -5.40 5.95 12.87
N VAL A 126 -4.26 5.22 13.01
CA VAL A 126 -3.11 5.69 13.78
C VAL A 126 -2.53 6.98 13.19
N LEU A 127 -2.37 7.06 11.87
CA LEU A 127 -1.82 8.24 11.21
C LEU A 127 -2.77 9.45 11.24
N ARG A 128 -4.09 9.23 11.32
CA ARG A 128 -5.09 10.30 11.39
C ARG A 128 -5.36 10.79 12.81
N MET A 129 -5.10 9.97 13.82
CA MET A 129 -5.33 10.30 15.23
C MET A 129 -4.57 11.56 15.69
N ASP A 130 -3.37 11.79 15.16
CA ASP A 130 -2.49 12.89 15.59
C ASP A 130 -3.11 14.29 15.41
N LYS A 131 -3.96 14.48 14.39
CA LYS A 131 -4.54 15.78 14.08
C LYS A 131 -6.03 15.85 14.36
N VAL A 132 -6.38 16.69 15.33
CA VAL A 132 -7.77 17.05 15.62
C VAL A 132 -8.19 18.15 14.63
N ALA A 133 -8.89 17.74 13.57
CA ALA A 133 -9.41 18.66 12.56
C ALA A 133 -10.83 19.14 12.93
N PRO A 134 -11.22 20.37 12.57
CA PRO A 134 -12.61 20.81 12.67
C PRO A 134 -13.53 19.87 11.89
N PRO A 135 -14.78 19.62 12.34
CA PRO A 135 -15.70 18.71 11.64
C PRO A 135 -15.95 19.06 10.17
N MET A 136 -15.85 20.35 9.80
CA MET A 136 -15.98 20.81 8.42
C MET A 136 -14.80 20.40 7.53
N GLU A 137 -13.60 20.29 8.10
CA GLU A 137 -12.37 19.92 7.37
C GLU A 137 -12.16 18.41 7.31
N VAL A 138 -12.81 17.64 8.21
CA VAL A 138 -12.73 16.17 8.23
C VAL A 138 -13.08 15.56 6.88
N LEU A 139 -14.15 16.05 6.24
CA LEU A 139 -14.57 15.53 4.93
C LEU A 139 -13.53 15.84 3.85
N PHE A 140 -12.98 17.05 3.85
CA PHE A 140 -11.97 17.48 2.89
C PHE A 140 -10.68 16.67 3.04
N ASP A 141 -10.22 16.50 4.27
CA ASP A 141 -9.05 15.69 4.59
C ASP A 141 -9.23 14.23 4.19
N SER A 142 -10.38 13.62 4.49
CA SER A 142 -10.66 12.23 4.13
C SER A 142 -10.75 12.06 2.62
N LEU A 143 -11.33 13.03 1.89
CA LEU A 143 -11.29 13.06 0.42
C LEU A 143 -9.87 13.21 -0.10
N LEU A 144 -8.99 13.95 0.57
CA LEU A 144 -7.59 14.09 0.19
C LEU A 144 -6.82 12.78 0.39
N VAL A 145 -7.07 12.05 1.48
CA VAL A 145 -6.55 10.70 1.72
C VAL A 145 -7.03 9.75 0.62
N LEU A 146 -8.32 9.81 0.25
CA LEU A 146 -8.86 9.02 -0.87
C LEU A 146 -8.23 9.41 -2.20
N ALA A 147 -8.00 10.70 -2.47
CA ALA A 147 -7.31 11.17 -3.67
C ALA A 147 -5.87 10.64 -3.74
N GLY A 148 -5.19 10.56 -2.60
CA GLY A 148 -3.85 9.97 -2.49
C GLY A 148 -3.82 8.46 -2.75
N GLY A 149 -4.80 7.73 -2.22
CA GLY A 149 -4.96 6.31 -2.53
C GLY A 149 -5.30 6.06 -4.01
N LEU A 150 -6.16 6.89 -4.59
CA LEU A 150 -6.48 6.87 -6.03
C LEU A 150 -5.25 7.17 -6.88
N TRP A 151 -4.45 8.15 -6.49
CA TRP A 151 -3.19 8.47 -7.14
C TRP A 151 -2.28 7.25 -7.22
N TYR A 152 -2.03 6.58 -6.10
CA TYR A 152 -1.25 5.35 -6.07
C TYR A 152 -1.85 4.26 -6.97
N LEU A 153 -3.17 4.04 -6.88
CA LEU A 153 -3.87 3.04 -7.70
C LEU A 153 -3.73 3.33 -9.20
N LEU A 154 -3.86 4.59 -9.62
CA LEU A 154 -3.70 5.01 -11.02
C LEU A 154 -2.27 4.73 -11.51
N PHE A 155 -1.25 5.10 -10.74
CA PHE A 155 0.15 4.82 -11.08
C PHE A 155 0.42 3.33 -11.15
N ALA A 156 -0.10 2.55 -10.21
CA ALA A 156 -0.01 1.09 -10.22
C ALA A 156 -0.61 0.48 -11.50
N LEU A 157 -1.80 0.93 -11.91
CA LEU A 157 -2.46 0.46 -13.13
C LEU A 157 -1.72 0.90 -14.41
N LEU A 158 -1.22 2.13 -14.46
CA LEU A 158 -0.42 2.63 -15.59
C LEU A 158 0.83 1.78 -15.78
N PHE A 159 1.56 1.50 -14.70
CA PHE A 159 2.75 0.65 -14.77
C PHE A 159 2.43 -0.77 -15.21
N PHE A 160 1.29 -1.33 -14.80
CA PHE A 160 0.86 -2.64 -15.29
C PHE A 160 0.60 -2.67 -16.78
N LYS A 161 0.00 -1.61 -17.31
CA LYS A 161 -0.24 -1.50 -18.76
C LYS A 161 1.07 -1.41 -19.55
N ILE A 162 2.11 -0.81 -18.98
CA ILE A 162 3.43 -0.66 -19.62
C ILE A 162 4.24 -1.96 -19.56
N TYR A 163 4.14 -2.75 -18.46
CA TYR A 163 4.90 -3.99 -18.27
C TYR A 163 4.04 -5.25 -18.03
N PRO A 164 3.10 -5.60 -18.92
CA PRO A 164 2.14 -6.68 -18.69
C PRO A 164 2.75 -8.09 -18.66
N TYR A 165 3.90 -8.31 -19.30
CA TYR A 165 4.49 -9.65 -19.48
C TYR A 165 5.35 -10.16 -18.31
N ARG A 166 5.65 -9.32 -17.32
CA ARG A 166 6.55 -9.68 -16.22
C ARG A 166 6.04 -10.82 -15.31
N PRO A 167 4.73 -10.94 -14.98
CA PRO A 167 4.22 -12.07 -14.21
C PRO A 167 4.38 -13.41 -14.95
N ALA A 168 4.17 -13.41 -16.27
CA ALA A 168 4.35 -14.59 -17.10
C ALA A 168 5.81 -15.05 -17.15
N GLN A 169 6.75 -14.10 -17.25
CA GLN A 169 8.19 -14.40 -17.20
C GLN A 169 8.62 -15.03 -15.87
N ARG A 170 8.04 -14.60 -14.73
CA ARG A 170 8.31 -15.20 -13.41
C ARG A 170 7.82 -16.64 -13.30
N LEU A 171 6.61 -16.93 -13.78
CA LEU A 171 6.06 -18.28 -13.79
C LEU A 171 6.89 -19.21 -14.70
N LEU A 172 7.29 -18.72 -15.87
CA LEU A 172 8.17 -19.46 -16.79
C LEU A 172 9.52 -19.75 -16.15
N GLY A 173 10.15 -18.77 -15.49
CA GLY A 173 11.42 -18.96 -14.79
C GLY A 173 11.35 -19.97 -13.65
N ALA A 174 10.29 -19.92 -12.84
CA ALA A 174 10.06 -20.89 -11.76
C ALA A 174 9.88 -22.31 -12.30
N ASN A 175 9.08 -22.47 -13.35
CA ASN A 175 8.85 -23.77 -13.99
C ASN A 175 10.12 -24.33 -14.64
N LEU A 176 10.93 -23.49 -15.30
CA LEU A 176 12.22 -23.88 -15.86
C LEU A 176 13.19 -24.34 -14.78
N HIS A 177 13.23 -23.65 -13.63
CA HIS A 177 14.07 -24.03 -12.51
C HIS A 177 13.64 -25.37 -11.89
N GLU A 178 12.34 -25.56 -11.65
CA GLU A 178 11.81 -26.83 -11.15
C GLU A 178 12.01 -27.98 -12.15
N ALA A 179 11.82 -27.73 -13.45
CA ALA A 179 12.10 -28.72 -14.50
C ALA A 179 13.58 -29.12 -14.53
N ALA A 180 14.50 -28.15 -14.41
CA ALA A 180 15.93 -28.42 -14.33
C ALA A 180 16.29 -29.24 -13.09
N LYS A 181 15.68 -28.94 -11.94
CA LYS A 181 15.88 -29.68 -10.69
C LYS A 181 15.37 -31.12 -10.80
N PHE A 182 14.20 -31.32 -11.39
CA PHE A 182 13.64 -32.66 -11.65
C PHE A 182 14.55 -33.49 -12.56
N LEU A 183 15.03 -32.91 -13.67
CA LEU A 183 15.94 -33.60 -14.60
C LEU A 183 17.25 -34.01 -13.92
N ARG A 184 17.77 -33.16 -13.03
CA ARG A 184 19.02 -33.42 -12.28
C ARG A 184 18.89 -34.48 -11.19
N ILE A 185 17.68 -34.69 -10.65
CA ILE A 185 17.40 -35.78 -9.70
C ILE A 185 17.18 -37.10 -10.45
N LYS A 186 16.67 -37.04 -11.69
CA LYS A 186 16.41 -38.21 -12.53
C LYS A 186 17.67 -38.77 -13.21
N SER A 187 18.66 -37.91 -13.48
CA SER A 187 19.99 -38.28 -14.03
C SER A 187 20.93 -38.80 -12.95
#